data_AF-J9AR31-F1
#
_entry.id   AF-J9AR31-F1
#
_cell.length_a   1.000
_cell.length_b   1.000
_cell.length_c   1.000
_cell.angle_alpha   90.00
_cell.angle_beta   90.00
_cell.angle_gamma   90.00
#
_symmetry.space_group_name_H-M   'P 1'
#
loop_
_entity.id
_entity.type
_entity.pdbx_description
1 polymer ?
#
loop_
_entity_poly.entity_id
_entity_poly.type
_entity_poly.pdbx_seq_one_letter_code
_entity_poly.pdbx_strand_id
1 'polypeptide(L)'
;MNSTCVKITHVIFDLDGLLLDSETVYTRINEEILLGYGKKYTMELKAKMAGMGMNESINVILKHEDLIGKVTLEQYRKQYLELASKYLPDSKLLPGALRLVKHFAKHLIPIALCT
;
A
#
# COMPACT_ATOMS: atom_id res chain seq x y z
N MET A 1 31.87 -16.79 15.62
CA MET A 1 30.72 -17.38 14.91
C MET A 1 30.96 -17.19 13.43
N ASN A 2 31.33 -18.24 12.70
CA ASN A 2 31.51 -18.17 11.25
C ASN A 2 30.13 -18.17 10.61
N SER A 3 29.61 -16.99 10.28
CA SER A 3 28.46 -16.89 9.38
C SER A 3 28.90 -17.42 8.02
N THR A 4 28.46 -18.62 7.67
CA THR A 4 28.55 -19.13 6.30
C THR A 4 27.80 -18.15 5.40
N CYS A 5 28.55 -17.48 4.50
CA CYS A 5 27.96 -16.55 3.55
C CYS A 5 27.08 -17.35 2.58
N VAL A 6 25.76 -17.31 2.80
CA VAL A 6 24.79 -17.94 1.90
C VAL A 6 24.84 -17.20 0.57
N LYS A 7 25.05 -17.94 -0.52
CA LYS A 7 25.01 -17.36 -1.87
C LYS A 7 23.56 -17.13 -2.27
N ILE A 8 23.17 -15.86 -2.33
CA ILE A 8 21.86 -15.45 -2.86
C ILE A 8 21.88 -15.61 -4.39
N THR A 9 20.87 -16.30 -4.94
CA THR A 9 20.77 -16.57 -6.38
C THR A 9 19.54 -15.95 -7.03
N HIS A 10 18.51 -15.59 -6.26
CA HIS A 10 17.22 -15.08 -6.74
C HIS A 10 16.74 -13.97 -5.80
N VAL A 11 15.92 -13.04 -6.32
CA VAL A 11 15.31 -11.96 -5.54
C VAL A 11 13.80 -11.96 -5.76
N ILE A 12 13.03 -11.87 -4.68
CA ILE A 12 11.58 -11.65 -4.72
C ILE A 12 11.34 -10.30 -4.05
N PHE A 13 10.76 -9.35 -4.78
CA PHE A 13 10.40 -8.05 -4.24
C PHE A 13 8.93 -8.04 -3.84
N ASP A 14 8.67 -7.40 -2.69
CA ASP A 14 7.38 -6.75 -2.48
C ASP A 14 7.23 -5.56 -3.43
N LEU A 15 5.99 -5.22 -3.79
CA LEU A 15 5.70 -4.10 -4.70
C LEU A 15 5.40 -2.82 -3.92
N ASP A 16 4.36 -2.89 -3.08
CA ASP A 16 3.74 -1.75 -2.41
C ASP A 16 4.60 -1.26 -1.25
N GLY A 17 4.89 0.04 -1.20
CA GLY A 17 5.75 0.61 -0.17
C GLY A 17 7.24 0.19 -0.25
N LEU A 18 7.63 -0.63 -1.23
CA LEU A 18 9.03 -1.04 -1.47
C LEU A 18 9.57 -0.58 -2.82
N LEU A 19 8.91 -0.94 -3.92
CA LEU A 19 9.29 -0.49 -5.27
C LEU A 19 8.49 0.75 -5.69
N LEU A 20 7.22 0.80 -5.30
CA LEU A 20 6.30 1.90 -5.59
C LEU A 20 5.92 2.64 -4.30
N ASP A 21 5.79 3.96 -4.40
CA ASP A 21 5.22 4.82 -3.35
C ASP A 21 3.67 4.79 -3.41
N SER A 22 3.10 3.59 -3.34
CA SER A 22 1.65 3.40 -3.29
C SER A 22 1.05 3.76 -1.93
N GLU A 23 1.84 3.70 -0.86
CA GLU A 23 1.44 4.07 0.50
C GLU A 23 0.99 5.53 0.62
N THR A 24 1.66 6.45 -0.08
CA THR A 24 1.25 7.86 -0.15
C THR A 24 -0.08 8.00 -0.89
N VAL A 25 -0.30 7.20 -1.94
CA VAL A 25 -1.55 7.17 -2.71
C VAL A 25 -2.70 6.61 -1.87
N TYR A 26 -2.51 5.49 -1.18
CA TYR A 26 -3.51 4.91 -0.27
C TYR A 26 -3.88 5.87 0.87
N THR A 27 -2.91 6.62 1.38
CA THR A 27 -3.15 7.66 2.39
C THR A 27 -4.05 8.76 1.82
N ARG A 28 -3.71 9.29 0.64
CA ARG A 28 -4.49 10.33 -0.04
C ARG A 28 -5.92 9.90 -0.36
N ILE A 29 -6.12 8.66 -0.79
CA ILE A 29 -7.47 8.12 -1.10
C ILE A 29 -8.34 8.15 0.17
N ASN A 30 -7.83 7.63 1.28
CA ASN A 30 -8.58 7.61 2.54
C ASN A 30 -8.80 9.03 3.09
N GLU A 31 -7.85 9.95 2.93
CA GLU A 31 -8.02 11.36 3.26
C GLU A 31 -9.16 12.00 2.47
N GLU A 32 -9.22 11.79 1.15
CA GLU A 32 -10.25 12.34 0.27
C GLU A 32 -11.65 11.81 0.63
N ILE A 33 -11.77 10.51 0.87
CA ILE A 33 -13.05 9.88 1.25
C ILE A 33 -13.51 10.37 2.63
N LEU A 34 -12.64 10.35 3.64
CA LEU A 34 -13.01 10.76 4.99
C LEU A 34 -13.34 12.24 5.09
N LEU A 35 -12.65 13.09 4.31
CA LEU A 35 -12.97 14.51 4.23
C LEU A 35 -14.41 14.74 3.74
N GLY A 36 -14.90 13.91 2.81
CA GLY A 36 -16.29 13.94 2.35
C GLY A 36 -17.32 13.67 3.45
N TYR A 37 -16.92 13.02 4.55
CA TYR A 37 -17.74 12.77 5.73
C TYR A 37 -17.42 13.73 6.89
N GLY A 38 -16.62 14.78 6.66
CA GLY A 38 -16.18 15.70 7.71
C GLY A 38 -15.22 15.08 8.72
N LYS A 39 -14.52 14.01 8.33
CA LYS A 39 -13.56 13.26 9.15
C LYS A 39 -12.14 13.46 8.62
N LYS A 40 -11.14 13.10 9.43
CA LYS A 40 -9.74 13.20 9.06
C LYS A 40 -9.09 11.83 9.12
N TYR A 41 -8.40 11.44 8.05
CA TYR A 41 -7.53 10.28 8.09
C TYR A 41 -6.26 10.61 8.90
N THR A 42 -5.99 9.85 9.95
CA THR A 42 -4.88 10.11 10.88
C THR A 42 -3.80 9.04 10.77
N MET A 43 -2.59 9.37 11.24
CA MET A 43 -1.51 8.40 11.36
C MET A 43 -1.84 7.26 12.32
N GLU A 44 -2.63 7.53 13.37
CA GLU A 44 -3.13 6.50 14.28
C GLU A 44 -4.02 5.49 13.54
N LEU A 45 -4.94 5.99 12.70
CA LEU A 45 -5.83 5.14 11.91
C LEU A 45 -5.03 4.33 10.88
N LYS A 46 -4.04 4.95 10.23
CA LYS A 46 -3.11 4.26 9.33
C LYS A 46 -2.37 3.12 10.05
N ALA A 47 -1.82 3.37 11.24
CA ALA A 47 -1.11 2.38 12.02
C ALA A 47 -2.00 1.21 12.46
N LYS A 48 -3.27 1.47 12.81
CA LYS A 48 -4.24 0.42 13.19
C LYS A 48 -4.58 -0.54 12.05
N MET A 49 -4.37 -0.15 10.81
CA MET A 49 -4.72 -0.94 9.62
C MET A 49 -3.52 -1.63 8.97
N ALA A 50 -2.30 -1.40 9.48
CA ALA A 50 -1.10 -1.98 8.89
C ALA A 50 -1.19 -3.52 8.89
N GLY A 51 -1.00 -4.13 7.72
CA GLY A 51 -1.07 -5.59 7.53
C GLY A 51 -2.49 -6.17 7.42
N MET A 52 -3.55 -5.34 7.48
CA MET A 52 -4.92 -5.79 7.31
C MET A 52 -5.34 -5.84 5.83
N GLY A 53 -6.25 -6.76 5.51
CA GLY A 53 -6.90 -6.77 4.20
C GLY A 53 -7.88 -5.60 4.05
N MET A 54 -8.15 -5.17 2.81
CA MET A 54 -8.98 -3.99 2.50
C MET A 54 -10.32 -3.95 3.28
N ASN A 55 -11.09 -5.04 3.28
CA ASN A 55 -12.40 -5.04 3.94
C ASN A 55 -12.29 -4.90 5.47
N GLU A 56 -11.25 -5.48 6.07
CA GLU A 56 -10.97 -5.35 7.50
C GLU A 56 -10.56 -3.91 7.82
N SER A 57 -9.64 -3.34 7.04
CA SER A 57 -9.23 -1.93 7.15
C SER A 57 -10.40 -0.97 7.06
N ILE A 58 -11.31 -1.14 6.09
CA ILE A 58 -12.50 -0.30 5.96
C ILE A 58 -13.41 -0.43 7.19
N ASN A 59 -13.62 -1.64 7.71
CA ASN A 59 -14.41 -1.82 8.93
C ASN A 59 -13.78 -1.11 10.13
N VAL A 60 -12.44 -1.13 10.25
CA VAL A 60 -11.71 -0.37 11.27
C VAL A 60 -11.95 1.13 11.11
N ILE A 61 -11.86 1.67 9.89
CA ILE A 61 -12.15 3.09 9.59
C ILE A 61 -13.57 3.45 10.00
N LEU A 62 -14.57 2.70 9.52
CA LEU A 62 -15.97 2.99 9.77
C LEU A 62 -16.31 2.95 11.26
N LYS A 63 -15.72 2.01 12.00
CA LYS A 63 -15.86 1.90 13.45
C LYS A 63 -15.18 3.06 14.17
N HIS A 64 -13.94 3.39 13.78
CA HIS A 64 -13.13 4.42 14.43
C HIS A 64 -13.76 5.81 14.28
N GLU A 65 -14.30 6.11 13.10
CA GLU A 65 -14.83 7.43 12.75
C GLU A 65 -16.34 7.58 13.04
N ASP A 66 -16.97 6.58 13.66
CA ASP A 66 -18.42 6.54 13.94
C ASP A 66 -19.28 6.71 12.66
N LEU A 67 -18.93 5.96 11.63
CA LEU A 67 -19.61 5.93 10.32
C LEU A 67 -20.44 4.66 10.10
N ILE A 68 -20.40 3.69 11.04
CA ILE A 68 -21.25 2.50 10.98
C ILE A 68 -22.73 2.93 10.93
N GLY A 69 -23.48 2.36 9.99
CA GLY A 69 -24.90 2.69 9.75
C GLY A 69 -25.13 3.95 8.91
N LYS A 70 -24.12 4.80 8.73
CA LYS A 70 -24.14 5.96 7.80
C LYS A 70 -23.55 5.60 6.44
N VAL A 71 -22.51 4.77 6.44
CA VAL A 71 -21.81 4.30 5.25
C VAL A 71 -21.62 2.79 5.37
N THR A 72 -21.95 2.05 4.31
CA THR A 72 -21.70 0.61 4.27
C THR A 72 -20.28 0.30 3.80
N LEU A 73 -19.78 -0.88 4.17
CA LEU A 73 -18.50 -1.41 3.69
C LEU A 73 -18.39 -1.30 2.16
N GLU A 74 -19.43 -1.71 1.44
CA GLU A 74 -19.44 -1.71 -0.03
C GLU A 74 -19.49 -0.29 -0.62
N GLN A 75 -20.18 0.65 0.01
CA GLN A 75 -20.18 2.06 -0.42
C GLN A 75 -18.80 2.70 -0.28
N TYR A 76 -18.12 2.46 0.84
CA TYR A 76 -16.77 2.95 1.06
C TYR A 76 -15.79 2.28 0.12
N ARG A 77 -15.86 0.95 0.00
CA ARG A 77 -15.02 0.14 -0.91
C ARG A 77 -15.16 0.60 -2.36
N LYS A 78 -16.37 0.88 -2.82
CA LYS A 78 -16.60 1.38 -4.18
C LYS A 78 -15.88 2.70 -4.42
N GLN A 79 -16.04 3.68 -3.53
CA GLN A 79 -15.33 4.97 -3.62
C GLN A 79 -13.81 4.79 -3.58
N TYR A 80 -13.33 3.91 -2.70
CA TYR A 80 -11.92 3.57 -2.61
C TYR A 80 -11.38 3.04 -3.93
N LEU A 81 -12.07 2.06 -4.54
CA LEU A 81 -11.64 1.45 -5.81
C LEU A 81 -11.69 2.44 -6.98
N GLU A 82 -12.68 3.33 -7.02
CA GLU A 82 -12.78 4.39 -8.03
C GLU A 82 -11.59 5.35 -7.95
N LEU A 83 -11.25 5.83 -6.74
CA LEU A 83 -10.08 6.69 -6.54
C LEU A 83 -8.76 5.95 -6.73
N ALA A 84 -8.67 4.69 -6.31
CA ALA A 84 -7.50 3.84 -6.53
C ALA A 84 -7.22 3.66 -8.03
N SER A 85 -8.24 3.35 -8.84
CA SER A 85 -8.09 3.26 -10.30
C SER A 85 -7.62 4.57 -10.94
N LYS A 86 -7.95 5.70 -10.33
CA LYS A 86 -7.56 7.03 -10.81
C LYS A 86 -6.13 7.40 -10.40
N TYR A 87 -5.73 7.12 -9.16
CA TYR A 87 -4.49 7.65 -8.59
C TYR A 87 -3.33 6.65 -8.57
N LEU A 88 -3.59 5.33 -8.50
CA LEU A 88 -2.51 4.33 -8.50
C LEU A 88 -1.65 4.34 -9.76
N PRO A 89 -2.17 4.61 -10.98
CA PRO A 89 -1.33 4.73 -12.17
C PRO A 89 -0.24 5.81 -12.07
N ASP A 90 -0.43 6.82 -11.21
CA ASP A 90 0.52 7.90 -11.02
C ASP A 90 1.62 7.60 -9.97
N SER A 91 1.55 6.43 -9.31
CA SER A 91 2.49 6.01 -8.25
C SER A 91 3.93 6.11 -8.73
N LYS A 92 4.77 6.74 -7.91
CA LYS A 92 6.18 6.95 -8.25
C LYS A 92 7.03 5.77 -7.77
N LEU A 93 8.12 5.53 -8.48
CA LEU A 93 9.14 4.58 -8.02
C LEU A 93 9.83 5.16 -6.78
N LEU A 94 10.05 4.32 -5.78
CA LEU A 94 10.82 4.72 -4.60
C LEU A 94 12.30 4.93 -4.95
N PRO A 95 13.01 5.82 -4.22
CA PRO A 95 14.40 6.12 -4.50
C PRO A 95 15.28 4.87 -4.55
N GLY A 96 15.96 4.67 -5.68
CA GLY A 96 16.87 3.53 -5.88
C GLY A 96 16.20 2.23 -6.34
N ALA A 97 14.86 2.11 -6.33
CA ALA A 97 14.14 0.92 -6.79
C ALA A 97 14.53 0.53 -8.23
N LEU A 98 14.41 1.46 -9.17
CA LEU A 98 14.77 1.22 -10.57
C LEU A 98 16.25 0.89 -10.76
N ARG A 99 17.13 1.56 -10.01
CA ARG A 99 18.58 1.29 -10.05
C ARG A 99 18.88 -0.14 -9.62
N LEU A 100 18.24 -0.60 -8.54
CA LEU A 100 18.43 -1.94 -7.99
C LEU A 100 17.91 -3.03 -8.93
N VAL A 101 16.68 -2.87 -9.43
CA VAL A 101 16.09 -3.81 -10.41
C VAL A 101 16.94 -3.91 -11.67
N LYS A 102 17.39 -2.77 -12.23
CA LYS A 102 18.30 -2.75 -13.39
C LYS A 102 19.64 -3.40 -13.09
N HIS A 103 20.18 -3.24 -11.88
CA HIS A 103 21.44 -3.86 -11.49
C HIS A 103 21.33 -5.39 -11.48
N PHE A 104 20.29 -5.94 -10.86
CA PHE A 104 20.06 -7.39 -10.83
C PHE A 104 19.79 -7.96 -12.22
N ALA A 105 18.97 -7.28 -13.03
CA ALA A 105 18.72 -7.67 -14.41
C ALA A 105 20.00 -7.68 -15.26
N LYS A 106 20.86 -6.65 -15.13
CA LYS A 106 22.15 -6.59 -15.83
C LYS A 106 23.09 -7.76 -15.49
N HIS A 107 23.01 -8.28 -14.27
CA HIS A 107 23.83 -9.40 -13.81
C HIS A 107 23.13 -10.75 -13.92
N LEU A 108 21.99 -10.81 -14.65
CA LEU A 108 21.22 -12.03 -14.89
C LEU A 108 20.78 -12.74 -13.60
N ILE A 109 20.55 -11.97 -12.53
CA ILE A 109 19.92 -12.49 -11.32
C ILE A 109 18.40 -12.54 -11.56
N PRO A 110 17.74 -13.71 -11.43
CA PRO A 110 16.30 -13.79 -11.61
C PRO A 110 15.55 -13.01 -10.52
N ILE A 111 14.49 -12.31 -10.96
CA ILE A 111 13.68 -11.44 -10.11
C ILE A 111 12.21 -11.84 -10.27
N ALA A 112 11.48 -11.87 -9.16
CA ALA A 112 10.03 -11.99 -9.13
C ALA A 112 9.41 -10.87 -8.28
N LEU A 113 8.10 -10.64 -8.46
CA LEU A 113 7.27 -9.81 -7.60
C LEU A 113 6.33 -10.69 -6.78
N CYS A 114 6.07 -10.30 -5.55
CA CYS A 114 5.03 -10.87 -4.68
C CYS A 114 4.26 -9.69 -4.09
N THR A 115 2.93 -9.66 -4.28
CA THR A 115 2.05 -8.57 -3.84
C THR A 115 0.72 -9.14 -3.38
#